data_AF-A0A963CRJ2-F1
#
_entry.id   AF-A0A963CRJ2-F1
#
_cell.length_a   1.000
_cell.length_b   1.000
_cell.length_c   1.000
_cell.angle_alpha   90.00
_cell.angle_beta   90.00
_cell.angle_gamma   90.00
#
_symmetry.space_group_name_H-M   'P 1'
#
loop_
_entity.id
_entity.type
_entity.pdbx_description
1 polymer ?
#
loop_
_entity_poly.entity_id
_entity_poly.type
_entity_poly.pdbx_seq_one_letter_code
_entity_poly.pdbx_strand_id
1 'polypeptide(L)'
;MLKVRAIRSLIKQSTAASPGRLLTLLTALFVAAPLLAREAILEGDRAVPTEARNGMVVTSHYLATDEALKVLEQGGNAVDAAVTAAFALAVTQPRSGNIGGGGFMLISSEQRDEVVAIDYREKAPAAASRDMFLGTDGNVDEALSRYSRKSAGVPGTVAGLALALERYGTISLAKALEPAIRLAQEGFRVPPRFSDGIENAADRMRQHESSRKVFFKPDGSSYEPGDLFVQKDLAATLRRIAEQGSRGFYEGRTADLIVEEMQRGGGLITLEDLKSYRPVVRRPVHGSYRGYDI
;
A
#
# COMPACT_ATOMS: atom_id res chain seq x y z
N MET A 1 -29.39 39.69 -22.57
CA MET A 1 -30.17 40.45 -23.57
C MET A 1 -29.79 41.94 -23.71
N LEU A 2 -28.66 42.38 -23.13
CA LEU A 2 -28.15 43.76 -23.26
C LEU A 2 -26.68 43.81 -23.73
N LYS A 3 -26.26 42.88 -24.60
CA LYS A 3 -24.92 42.90 -25.24
C LYS A 3 -24.90 42.57 -26.73
N VAL A 4 -26.06 42.25 -27.33
CA VAL A 4 -26.19 41.86 -28.75
C VAL A 4 -26.73 43.00 -29.64
N ARG A 5 -27.25 44.09 -29.05
CA ARG A 5 -27.78 45.24 -29.79
C ARG A 5 -26.72 46.28 -30.21
N ALA A 6 -25.54 46.30 -29.59
CA ALA A 6 -24.48 47.28 -29.91
C ALA A 6 -23.71 46.94 -31.20
N ILE A 7 -23.69 45.67 -31.61
CA ILE A 7 -22.87 45.20 -32.75
C ILE A 7 -23.58 45.41 -34.11
N ARG A 8 -24.92 45.54 -34.13
CA ARG A 8 -25.70 45.75 -35.37
C ARG A 8 -25.78 47.21 -35.85
N SER A 9 -25.26 48.16 -35.07
CA SER A 9 -25.29 49.60 -35.40
C SER A 9 -24.08 50.06 -36.23
N LEU A 10 -22.95 49.34 -36.13
CA LEU A 10 -21.67 49.74 -36.74
C LEU A 10 -21.49 49.30 -38.20
N ILE A 11 -22.43 48.57 -38.78
CA ILE A 11 -22.28 47.96 -40.13
C ILE A 11 -23.06 48.75 -41.21
N LYS A 12 -23.78 49.83 -40.86
CA LYS A 12 -24.67 50.52 -41.81
C LYS A 12 -24.25 51.90 -42.33
N GLN A 13 -23.01 52.33 -42.10
CA GLN A 13 -22.51 53.57 -42.70
C GLN A 13 -21.04 53.44 -43.10
N SER A 14 -20.79 53.00 -44.33
CA SER A 14 -19.67 53.51 -45.14
C SER A 14 -19.76 52.92 -46.54
N THR A 15 -20.57 53.56 -47.38
CA THR A 15 -20.53 53.45 -48.84
C THR A 15 -19.79 54.67 -49.38
N ALA A 16 -18.53 54.51 -49.80
CA ALA A 16 -17.89 55.27 -50.87
C ALA A 16 -16.42 54.86 -50.98
N ALA A 17 -16.00 54.52 -52.19
CA ALA A 17 -14.66 54.04 -52.51
C ALA A 17 -13.65 55.18 -52.70
N SER A 18 -12.39 54.97 -52.29
CA SER A 18 -11.21 55.15 -53.15
C SER A 18 -9.98 54.44 -52.51
N PRO A 19 -9.07 53.83 -53.28
CA PRO A 19 -7.90 53.14 -52.75
C PRO A 19 -6.69 54.08 -52.80
N GLY A 20 -6.37 54.73 -51.69
CA GLY A 20 -5.23 55.64 -51.64
C GLY A 20 -4.76 55.90 -50.21
N ARG A 21 -3.73 55.17 -49.79
CA ARG A 21 -2.75 55.52 -48.76
C ARG A 21 -3.28 56.27 -47.52
N LEU A 22 -3.44 55.56 -46.41
CA LEU A 22 -3.21 56.18 -45.10
C LEU A 22 -2.56 55.19 -44.13
N LEU A 23 -1.23 55.25 -44.16
CA LEU A 23 -0.34 54.79 -43.10
C LEU A 23 -0.44 55.77 -41.93
N THR A 24 -1.17 55.46 -40.85
CA THR A 24 -0.74 55.77 -39.48
C THR A 24 -1.68 55.19 -38.42
N LEU A 25 -1.07 54.59 -37.40
CA LEU A 25 -1.59 54.47 -36.03
C LEU A 25 -2.90 53.70 -35.84
N LEU A 26 -2.78 52.38 -35.67
CA LEU A 26 -3.53 51.70 -34.61
C LEU A 26 -2.65 50.62 -34.00
N THR A 27 -2.04 51.02 -32.88
CA THR A 27 -1.81 50.21 -31.69
C THR A 27 -1.29 48.81 -31.95
N ALA A 28 0.02 48.67 -31.73
CA ALA A 28 0.64 47.47 -31.24
C ALA A 28 -0.24 46.79 -30.18
N LEU A 29 -1.08 45.86 -30.63
CA LEU A 29 -1.34 44.66 -29.85
C LEU A 29 0.00 43.92 -29.85
N PHE A 30 0.90 44.35 -28.95
CA PHE A 30 1.70 43.40 -28.22
C PHE A 30 0.69 42.44 -27.62
N VAL A 31 0.41 41.36 -28.34
CA VAL A 31 -0.05 40.13 -27.73
C VAL A 31 1.10 39.79 -26.80
N ALA A 32 1.02 40.29 -25.57
CA ALA A 32 1.66 39.69 -24.44
C ALA A 32 1.09 38.28 -24.41
N ALA A 33 1.70 37.39 -25.18
CA ALA A 33 1.72 36.01 -24.80
C ALA A 33 2.16 36.07 -23.34
N PRO A 34 1.39 35.53 -22.38
CA PRO A 34 2.05 35.10 -21.19
C PRO A 34 3.07 34.10 -21.73
N LEU A 35 4.34 34.52 -21.82
CA LEU A 35 5.38 33.60 -21.42
C LEU A 35 4.82 33.08 -20.10
N LEU A 36 4.29 31.87 -20.13
CA LEU A 36 4.38 30.99 -18.99
C LEU A 36 5.88 30.91 -18.76
N ALA A 37 6.42 31.94 -18.10
CA ALA A 37 7.69 31.92 -17.44
C ALA A 37 7.47 30.77 -16.49
N ARG A 38 7.94 29.60 -16.93
CA ARG A 38 8.04 28.41 -16.12
C ARG A 38 8.73 28.92 -14.87
N GLU A 39 7.99 29.02 -13.77
CA GLU A 39 8.50 29.61 -12.53
C GLU A 39 9.90 29.05 -12.33
N ALA A 40 10.88 29.95 -12.20
CA ALA A 40 12.26 29.52 -12.04
C ALA A 40 12.27 28.61 -10.81
N ILE A 41 12.64 27.35 -10.99
CA ILE A 41 12.74 26.40 -9.88
C ILE A 41 13.81 26.98 -8.95
N LEU A 42 13.38 27.53 -7.82
CA LEU A 42 14.30 28.18 -6.89
C LEU A 42 15.16 27.10 -6.22
N GLU A 43 16.37 27.48 -5.86
CA GLU A 43 17.24 26.65 -5.03
C GLU A 43 16.53 26.44 -3.67
N GLY A 44 16.09 25.20 -3.40
CA GLY A 44 15.23 24.85 -2.26
C GLY A 44 13.87 24.25 -2.62
N ASP A 45 13.35 24.51 -3.83
CA ASP A 45 12.07 23.93 -4.30
C ASP A 45 12.23 22.52 -4.90
N ARG A 46 13.48 22.06 -5.03
CA ARG A 46 13.81 20.69 -5.46
C ARG A 46 13.89 19.79 -4.24
N ALA A 47 13.13 18.70 -4.26
CA ALA A 47 13.37 17.59 -3.36
C ALA A 47 14.80 17.07 -3.59
N VAL A 48 15.71 17.40 -2.67
CA VAL A 48 17.05 16.83 -2.67
C VAL A 48 16.93 15.38 -2.19
N PRO A 49 17.32 14.39 -2.99
CA PRO A 49 17.24 13.00 -2.56
C PRO A 49 18.13 12.77 -1.35
N THR A 50 17.70 11.90 -0.44
CA THR A 50 18.59 11.39 0.60
C THR A 50 19.72 10.60 -0.06
N GLU A 51 20.96 10.85 0.32
CA GLU A 51 22.13 10.16 -0.18
C GLU A 51 22.67 9.16 0.85
N ALA A 52 23.12 7.99 0.37
CA ALA A 52 23.77 6.97 1.19
C ALA A 52 24.86 6.28 0.36
N ARG A 53 25.93 5.82 1.01
CA ARG A 53 27.08 5.18 0.34
C ARG A 53 26.99 3.65 0.27
N ASN A 54 26.33 3.02 1.25
CA ASN A 54 26.43 1.57 1.46
C ASN A 54 25.12 0.83 1.17
N GLY A 55 23.99 1.40 1.59
CA GLY A 55 22.68 0.80 1.43
C GLY A 55 21.59 1.78 1.86
N MET A 56 20.37 1.54 1.41
CA MET A 56 19.21 2.39 1.72
C MET A 56 17.98 1.51 1.89
N VAL A 57 17.17 1.83 2.89
CA VAL A 57 15.81 1.29 3.04
C VAL A 57 14.84 2.45 2.95
N VAL A 58 13.78 2.29 2.17
CA VAL A 58 12.71 3.29 2.06
C VAL A 58 11.38 2.59 2.27
N THR A 59 10.68 3.00 3.31
CA THR A 59 9.33 2.51 3.61
C THR A 59 8.40 3.69 3.93
N SER A 60 7.11 3.40 4.02
CA SER A 60 6.07 4.37 4.36
C SER A 60 5.96 4.66 5.87
N HIS A 61 6.76 3.99 6.73
CA HIS A 61 6.75 4.22 8.17
C HIS A 61 8.18 4.16 8.74
N TYR A 62 8.62 5.22 9.41
CA TYR A 62 10.01 5.37 9.87
C TYR A 62 10.49 4.18 10.72
N LEU A 63 9.69 3.69 11.68
CA LEU A 63 10.06 2.50 12.48
C LEU A 63 10.40 1.27 11.63
N ALA A 64 9.68 1.03 10.53
CA ALA A 64 9.99 -0.10 9.65
C ALA A 64 11.29 0.15 8.86
N THR A 65 11.52 1.39 8.43
CA THR A 65 12.80 1.81 7.83
C THR A 65 13.96 1.62 8.80
N ASP A 66 13.82 2.08 10.05
CA ASP A 66 14.88 2.02 11.07
C ASP A 66 15.24 0.58 11.44
N GLU A 67 14.24 -0.28 11.64
CA GLU A 67 14.49 -1.68 12.00
C GLU A 67 15.12 -2.47 10.85
N ALA A 68 14.74 -2.20 9.61
CA ALA A 68 15.37 -2.81 8.43
C ALA A 68 16.76 -2.24 8.14
N LEU A 69 17.00 -0.95 8.41
CA LEU A 69 18.32 -0.35 8.31
C LEU A 69 19.30 -1.01 9.29
N LYS A 70 18.88 -1.26 10.53
CA LYS A 70 19.69 -2.01 11.52
C LYS A 70 20.09 -3.40 11.00
N VAL A 71 19.24 -4.06 10.22
CA VAL A 71 19.58 -5.35 9.59
C VAL A 71 20.69 -5.18 8.56
N LEU A 72 20.64 -4.14 7.72
CA LEU A 72 21.74 -3.83 6.79
C LEU A 72 23.04 -3.49 7.54
N GLU A 73 22.96 -2.69 8.60
CA GLU A 73 24.12 -2.32 9.44
C GLU A 73 24.75 -3.53 10.13
N GLN A 74 23.95 -4.56 10.42
CA GLN A 74 24.39 -5.83 11.00
C GLN A 74 24.86 -6.85 9.95
N GLY A 75 24.97 -6.44 8.68
CA GLY A 75 25.48 -7.27 7.58
C GLY A 75 24.44 -8.16 6.91
N GLY A 76 23.16 -8.00 7.22
CA GLY A 76 22.07 -8.62 6.47
C GLY A 76 21.97 -8.03 5.06
N ASN A 77 21.37 -8.79 4.15
CA ASN A 77 21.21 -8.36 2.76
C ASN A 77 19.90 -7.61 2.51
N ALA A 78 19.67 -7.19 1.26
CA ALA A 78 18.46 -6.47 0.88
C ALA A 78 17.16 -7.25 1.14
N VAL A 79 17.17 -8.59 1.02
CA VAL A 79 16.01 -9.44 1.29
C VAL A 79 15.75 -9.54 2.80
N ASP A 80 16.79 -9.68 3.61
CA ASP A 80 16.68 -9.68 5.07
C ASP A 80 16.04 -8.38 5.58
N ALA A 81 16.53 -7.24 5.07
CA ALA A 81 16.00 -5.92 5.39
C ALA A 81 14.55 -5.76 4.89
N ALA A 82 14.24 -6.19 3.66
CA ALA A 82 12.89 -6.09 3.09
C ALA A 82 11.85 -6.93 3.86
N VAL A 83 12.21 -8.16 4.24
CA VAL A 83 11.34 -9.04 5.04
C VAL A 83 11.13 -8.47 6.44
N THR A 84 12.18 -7.95 7.08
CA THR A 84 12.09 -7.29 8.38
C THR A 84 11.19 -6.05 8.32
N ALA A 85 11.38 -5.20 7.30
CA ALA A 85 10.52 -4.04 7.05
C ALA A 85 9.06 -4.44 6.87
N ALA A 86 8.78 -5.48 6.09
CA ALA A 86 7.41 -5.92 5.82
C ALA A 86 6.69 -6.39 7.09
N PHE A 87 7.35 -7.15 7.96
CA PHE A 87 6.76 -7.54 9.25
C PHE A 87 6.62 -6.35 10.21
N ALA A 88 7.58 -5.41 10.24
CA ALA A 88 7.44 -4.19 11.02
C ALA A 88 6.27 -3.31 10.53
N LEU A 89 6.05 -3.23 9.20
CA LEU A 89 4.89 -2.55 8.61
C LEU A 89 3.57 -3.25 8.95
N ALA A 90 3.54 -4.58 9.07
CA ALA A 90 2.36 -5.32 9.52
C ALA A 90 1.88 -4.92 10.93
N VAL A 91 2.77 -4.33 11.72
CA VAL A 91 2.48 -3.81 13.06
C VAL A 91 2.23 -2.30 13.04
N THR A 92 3.10 -1.54 12.36
CA THR A 92 3.16 -0.08 12.44
C THR A 92 2.25 0.63 11.44
N GLN A 93 1.88 -0.03 10.34
CA GLN A 93 1.00 0.51 9.31
C GLN A 93 -0.15 -0.46 8.97
N PRO A 94 -1.09 -0.67 9.91
CA PRO A 94 -2.18 -1.64 9.74
C PRO A 94 -3.18 -1.30 8.61
N ARG A 95 -3.08 -0.10 8.02
CA ARG A 95 -3.83 0.28 6.82
C ARG A 95 -3.42 -0.52 5.58
N SER A 96 -2.18 -1.03 5.52
CA SER A 96 -1.63 -1.68 4.32
C SER A 96 -0.60 -2.76 4.63
N GLY A 97 0.33 -2.51 5.55
CA GLY A 97 1.21 -3.56 6.06
C GLY A 97 0.38 -4.65 6.72
N ASN A 98 0.68 -5.92 6.45
CA ASN A 98 -0.22 -6.99 6.84
C ASN A 98 0.48 -8.36 6.99
N ILE A 99 -0.18 -9.25 7.73
CA ILE A 99 0.01 -10.71 7.63
C ILE A 99 -1.26 -11.41 7.11
N GLY A 100 -2.36 -10.67 6.95
CA GLY A 100 -3.68 -11.16 6.53
C GLY A 100 -4.06 -10.86 5.07
N GLY A 101 -3.14 -10.32 4.27
CA GLY A 101 -3.30 -10.09 2.83
C GLY A 101 -2.21 -10.79 2.02
N GLY A 102 -1.76 -10.19 0.93
CA GLY A 102 -0.73 -10.73 0.04
C GLY A 102 0.05 -9.64 -0.69
N GLY A 103 0.80 -10.03 -1.73
CA GLY A 103 1.60 -9.09 -2.51
C GLY A 103 2.60 -9.74 -3.44
N PHE A 104 3.61 -8.96 -3.83
CA PHE A 104 4.68 -9.37 -4.73
C PHE A 104 6.02 -8.79 -4.25
N MET A 105 7.11 -9.51 -4.49
CA MET A 105 8.48 -9.04 -4.25
C MET A 105 9.32 -9.27 -5.50
N LEU A 106 9.90 -8.21 -6.04
CA LEU A 106 10.90 -8.29 -7.12
C LEU A 106 12.28 -8.25 -6.49
N ILE A 107 13.11 -9.24 -6.81
CA ILE A 107 14.48 -9.36 -6.32
C ILE A 107 15.39 -9.30 -7.53
N SER A 108 16.33 -8.35 -7.53
CA SER A 108 17.43 -8.29 -8.48
C SER A 108 18.73 -8.54 -7.71
N SER A 109 19.49 -9.54 -8.12
CA SER A 109 20.72 -9.95 -7.44
C SER A 109 21.84 -10.10 -8.45
N GLU A 110 22.77 -9.12 -8.45
CA GLU A 110 23.98 -9.17 -9.26
C GLU A 110 24.87 -10.37 -8.86
N GLN A 111 25.00 -10.64 -7.55
CA GLN A 111 25.79 -11.77 -7.05
C GLN A 111 25.29 -13.13 -7.55
N ARG A 112 23.99 -13.24 -7.87
CA ARG A 112 23.36 -14.47 -8.36
C ARG A 112 23.08 -14.44 -9.86
N ASP A 113 23.36 -13.33 -10.52
CA ASP A 113 22.98 -13.07 -11.93
C ASP A 113 21.50 -13.40 -12.20
N GLU A 114 20.61 -12.94 -11.31
CA GLU A 114 19.20 -13.34 -11.33
C GLU A 114 18.26 -12.18 -11.01
N VAL A 115 17.15 -12.10 -11.75
CA VAL A 115 15.98 -11.27 -11.43
C VAL A 115 14.73 -12.15 -11.34
N VAL A 116 14.10 -12.19 -10.17
CA VAL A 116 12.91 -13.01 -9.89
C VAL A 116 11.79 -12.21 -9.26
N ALA A 117 10.56 -12.65 -9.50
CA ALA A 117 9.39 -12.17 -8.79
C ALA A 117 8.82 -13.27 -7.89
N ILE A 118 8.66 -12.99 -6.60
CA ILE A 118 7.89 -13.85 -5.68
C ILE A 118 6.46 -13.35 -5.67
N ASP A 119 5.55 -14.16 -6.20
CA ASP A 119 4.11 -13.97 -6.14
C ASP A 119 3.56 -14.64 -4.89
N TYR A 120 3.12 -13.82 -3.95
CA TYR A 120 2.40 -14.24 -2.76
C TYR A 120 1.05 -13.52 -2.69
N ARG A 121 0.41 -13.36 -3.83
CA ARG A 121 -0.95 -12.84 -3.94
C ARG A 121 -1.93 -13.80 -3.28
N GLU A 122 -2.95 -13.24 -2.65
CA GLU A 122 -4.03 -14.02 -2.08
C GLU A 122 -4.69 -14.91 -3.13
N LYS A 123 -5.14 -16.10 -2.73
CA LYS A 123 -5.89 -17.02 -3.58
C LYS A 123 -7.37 -17.00 -3.20
N ALA A 124 -8.25 -17.15 -4.18
CA ALA A 124 -9.66 -17.39 -3.90
C ALA A 124 -9.78 -18.71 -3.11
N PRO A 125 -10.57 -18.77 -2.02
CA PRO A 125 -10.86 -20.03 -1.33
C PRO A 125 -11.49 -21.06 -2.28
N ALA A 126 -11.33 -22.35 -2.01
CA ALA A 126 -11.85 -23.42 -2.86
C ALA A 126 -13.38 -23.36 -3.06
N ALA A 127 -14.10 -22.83 -2.06
CA ALA A 127 -15.55 -22.62 -2.12
C ALA A 127 -15.97 -21.34 -2.87
N ALA A 128 -15.03 -20.52 -3.35
CA ALA A 128 -15.35 -19.35 -4.15
C ALA A 128 -15.98 -19.74 -5.48
N SER A 129 -16.92 -18.92 -5.97
CA SER A 129 -17.59 -19.13 -7.25
C SER A 129 -17.69 -17.83 -8.04
N ARG A 130 -17.89 -17.95 -9.35
CA ARG A 130 -17.94 -16.82 -10.29
C ARG A 130 -18.92 -15.71 -9.84
N ASP A 131 -20.08 -16.10 -9.33
CA ASP A 131 -21.20 -15.20 -9.07
C ASP A 131 -21.40 -14.92 -7.56
N MET A 132 -20.42 -15.26 -6.71
CA MET A 132 -20.54 -15.17 -5.23
C MET A 132 -20.73 -13.75 -4.67
N PHE A 133 -20.55 -12.73 -5.52
CA PHE A 133 -20.72 -11.31 -5.18
C PHE A 133 -21.91 -10.66 -5.91
N LEU A 134 -22.77 -11.45 -6.55
CA LEU A 134 -24.01 -10.96 -7.13
C LEU A 134 -25.15 -11.06 -6.12
N GLY A 135 -26.01 -10.04 -6.10
CA GLY A 135 -27.29 -10.06 -5.40
C GLY A 135 -28.30 -10.99 -6.07
N THR A 136 -29.47 -11.15 -5.47
CA THR A 136 -30.56 -11.97 -6.02
C THR A 136 -31.13 -11.43 -7.33
N ASP A 137 -30.89 -10.16 -7.63
CA ASP A 137 -31.24 -9.47 -8.86
C ASP A 137 -30.17 -9.61 -9.97
N GLY A 138 -29.05 -10.28 -9.67
CA GLY A 138 -27.91 -10.47 -10.58
C GLY A 138 -26.96 -9.26 -10.67
N ASN A 139 -27.19 -8.19 -9.89
CA ASN A 139 -26.30 -7.03 -9.84
C ASN A 139 -25.18 -7.22 -8.82
N VAL A 140 -24.09 -6.47 -8.96
CA VAL A 140 -22.95 -6.54 -8.02
C VAL A 140 -23.37 -6.01 -6.65
N ASP A 141 -23.11 -6.80 -5.61
CA ASP A 141 -23.17 -6.36 -4.21
C ASP A 141 -21.77 -5.88 -3.75
N GLU A 142 -21.59 -4.57 -3.72
CA GLU A 142 -20.33 -3.95 -3.29
C GLU A 142 -20.04 -4.20 -1.80
N ALA A 143 -21.06 -4.28 -0.95
CA ALA A 143 -20.85 -4.55 0.47
C ALA A 143 -20.31 -5.96 0.69
N LEU A 144 -20.82 -6.93 -0.08
CA LEU A 144 -20.35 -8.31 -0.03
C LEU A 144 -18.90 -8.44 -0.52
N SER A 145 -18.52 -7.74 -1.60
CA SER A 145 -17.17 -7.82 -2.18
C SER A 145 -16.12 -6.97 -1.47
N ARG A 146 -16.51 -6.03 -0.59
CA ARG A 146 -15.55 -5.13 0.10
C ARG A 146 -15.54 -5.24 1.61
N TYR A 147 -16.68 -5.57 2.23
CA TYR A 147 -16.88 -5.41 3.68
C TYR A 147 -17.44 -6.67 4.37
N SER A 148 -17.44 -7.83 3.70
CA SER A 148 -17.85 -9.11 4.27
C SER A 148 -16.66 -10.04 4.51
N ARG A 149 -16.84 -11.15 5.24
CA ARG A 149 -15.76 -12.16 5.35
C ARG A 149 -15.51 -12.89 4.02
N LYS A 150 -16.47 -12.84 3.07
CA LYS A 150 -16.29 -13.41 1.73
C LYS A 150 -15.33 -12.61 0.86
N SER A 151 -15.05 -11.34 1.19
CA SER A 151 -14.10 -10.52 0.43
C SER A 151 -12.63 -10.84 0.75
N ALA A 152 -12.37 -11.73 1.72
CA ALA A 152 -11.02 -12.17 2.06
C ALA A 152 -10.58 -13.32 1.16
N GLY A 153 -9.46 -13.13 0.45
CA GLY A 153 -8.69 -14.23 -0.13
C GLY A 153 -7.81 -14.90 0.91
N VAL A 154 -7.34 -16.11 0.62
CA VAL A 154 -6.40 -16.86 1.46
C VAL A 154 -5.09 -16.06 1.59
N PRO A 155 -4.69 -15.62 2.79
CA PRO A 155 -3.55 -14.71 2.95
C PRO A 155 -2.21 -15.30 2.50
N GLY A 156 -1.41 -14.51 1.80
CA GLY A 156 -0.14 -14.93 1.22
C GLY A 156 1.13 -14.38 1.84
N THR A 157 1.04 -13.26 2.55
CA THR A 157 2.23 -12.50 2.98
C THR A 157 3.21 -13.33 3.81
N VAL A 158 2.74 -14.09 4.81
CA VAL A 158 3.62 -14.88 5.68
C VAL A 158 4.41 -15.91 4.88
N ALA A 159 3.75 -16.67 4.01
CA ALA A 159 4.44 -17.68 3.20
C ALA A 159 5.40 -17.05 2.18
N GLY A 160 5.00 -15.92 1.55
CA GLY A 160 5.84 -15.22 0.59
C GLY A 160 7.13 -14.68 1.19
N LEU A 161 7.02 -14.01 2.34
CA LEU A 161 8.17 -13.46 3.05
C LEU A 161 9.07 -14.54 3.63
N ALA A 162 8.50 -15.63 4.16
CA ALA A 162 9.26 -16.78 4.61
C ALA A 162 10.03 -17.45 3.46
N LEU A 163 9.40 -17.64 2.30
CA LEU A 163 10.05 -18.18 1.11
C LEU A 163 11.19 -17.27 0.62
N ALA A 164 10.97 -15.95 0.61
CA ALA A 164 11.97 -14.98 0.21
C ALA A 164 13.22 -15.09 1.10
N LEU A 165 13.01 -15.10 2.42
CA LEU A 165 14.09 -15.18 3.39
C LEU A 165 14.82 -16.53 3.33
N GLU A 166 14.08 -17.64 3.17
CA GLU A 166 14.65 -18.98 3.03
C GLU A 166 15.58 -19.09 1.81
N ARG A 167 15.19 -18.56 0.65
CA ARG A 167 15.92 -18.72 -0.61
C ARG A 167 17.00 -17.66 -0.84
N TYR A 168 16.73 -16.44 -0.41
CA TYR A 168 17.50 -15.26 -0.79
C TYR A 168 17.98 -14.44 0.41
N GLY A 169 17.52 -14.74 1.62
CA GLY A 169 18.01 -14.11 2.86
C GLY A 169 19.28 -14.77 3.42
N THR A 170 19.78 -14.20 4.50
CA THR A 170 20.92 -14.68 5.29
C THR A 170 20.62 -14.77 6.78
N ILE A 171 19.49 -14.22 7.25
CA ILE A 171 19.04 -14.34 8.64
C ILE A 171 17.86 -15.30 8.79
N SER A 172 17.62 -15.78 10.02
CA SER A 172 16.46 -16.63 10.30
C SER A 172 15.15 -15.83 10.29
N LEU A 173 14.03 -16.50 10.01
CA LEU A 173 12.69 -15.89 10.08
C LEU A 173 12.38 -15.33 11.47
N ALA A 174 12.82 -16.02 12.52
CA ALA A 174 12.70 -15.54 13.89
C ALA A 174 13.44 -14.21 14.10
N LYS A 175 14.63 -14.05 13.52
CA LYS A 175 15.40 -12.80 13.60
C LYS A 175 14.72 -11.66 12.85
N ALA A 176 14.19 -11.93 11.65
CA ALA A 176 13.46 -10.94 10.86
C ALA A 176 12.14 -10.49 11.53
N LEU A 177 11.50 -11.37 12.31
CA LEU A 177 10.26 -11.09 13.05
C LEU A 177 10.47 -10.38 14.39
N GLU A 178 11.65 -10.48 14.99
CA GLU A 178 11.96 -9.94 16.32
C GLU A 178 11.56 -8.47 16.47
N PRO A 179 11.87 -7.55 15.53
CA PRO A 179 11.44 -6.16 15.65
C PRO A 179 9.93 -5.98 15.66
N ALA A 180 9.21 -6.71 14.80
CA ALA A 180 7.75 -6.65 14.73
C ALA A 180 7.09 -7.20 16.01
N ILE A 181 7.61 -8.30 16.55
CA ILE A 181 7.14 -8.87 17.83
C ILE A 181 7.30 -7.85 18.95
N ARG A 182 8.46 -7.21 19.04
CA ARG A 182 8.75 -6.17 20.04
C ARG A 182 7.80 -4.98 19.89
N LEU A 183 7.68 -4.42 18.69
CA LEU A 183 6.78 -3.30 18.39
C LEU A 183 5.32 -3.62 18.70
N ALA A 184 4.86 -4.85 18.45
CA ALA A 184 3.50 -5.26 18.75
C ALA A 184 3.27 -5.47 20.26
N GLN A 185 4.27 -5.99 20.97
CA GLN A 185 4.17 -6.31 22.40
C GLN A 185 4.33 -5.08 23.30
N GLU A 186 5.34 -4.26 23.04
CA GLU A 186 5.69 -3.07 23.82
C GLU A 186 4.92 -1.84 23.35
N GLY A 187 4.51 -1.86 22.09
CA GLY A 187 3.78 -0.78 21.43
C GLY A 187 4.67 0.27 20.80
N PHE A 188 4.04 1.18 20.08
CA PHE A 188 4.69 2.35 19.48
C PHE A 188 3.79 3.58 19.56
N ARG A 189 4.39 4.76 19.39
CA ARG A 189 3.68 6.04 19.38
C ARG A 189 3.03 6.24 18.01
N VAL A 190 1.71 6.39 17.97
CA VAL A 190 1.01 6.48 16.68
C VAL A 190 1.26 7.83 16.01
N PRO A 191 1.59 7.88 14.71
CA PRO A 191 1.74 9.12 13.97
C PRO A 191 0.38 9.68 13.50
N PRO A 192 0.28 10.96 13.09
CA PRO A 192 -0.96 11.55 12.58
C PRO A 192 -1.70 10.72 11.52
N ARG A 193 -0.95 10.20 10.54
CA ARG A 193 -1.50 9.38 9.45
C ARG A 193 -2.16 8.07 9.94
N PHE A 194 -1.76 7.56 11.10
CA PHE A 194 -2.41 6.40 11.73
C PHE A 194 -3.79 6.79 12.24
N SER A 195 -3.88 7.84 13.05
CA SER A 195 -5.13 8.35 13.62
C SER A 195 -6.14 8.71 12.53
N ASP A 196 -5.70 9.44 11.50
CA ASP A 196 -6.54 9.76 10.34
C ASP A 196 -7.07 8.49 9.65
N GLY A 197 -6.22 7.46 9.53
CA GLY A 197 -6.59 6.19 8.90
C GLY A 197 -7.66 5.43 9.67
N ILE A 198 -7.56 5.40 11.00
CA ILE A 198 -8.56 4.78 11.86
C ILE A 198 -9.87 5.55 11.82
N GLU A 199 -9.83 6.87 11.92
CA GLU A 199 -11.04 7.70 11.92
C GLU A 199 -11.81 7.57 10.60
N ASN A 200 -11.10 7.63 9.47
CA ASN A 200 -11.70 7.42 8.13
C ASN A 200 -12.37 6.04 7.95
N ALA A 201 -11.99 5.05 8.77
CA ALA A 201 -12.54 3.69 8.72
C ALA A 201 -13.44 3.36 9.93
N ALA A 202 -13.67 4.33 10.83
CA ALA A 202 -14.13 4.03 12.18
C ALA A 202 -15.53 3.42 12.21
N ASP A 203 -16.46 3.95 11.42
CA ASP A 203 -17.84 3.45 11.36
C ASP A 203 -17.90 1.98 10.97
N ARG A 204 -17.05 1.55 10.02
CA ARG A 204 -16.95 0.14 9.62
C ARG A 204 -16.25 -0.69 10.69
N MET A 205 -15.13 -0.21 11.24
CA MET A 205 -14.35 -0.96 12.21
C MET A 205 -15.11 -1.19 13.52
N ARG A 206 -15.92 -0.21 13.97
CA ARG A 206 -16.74 -0.32 15.18
C ARG A 206 -17.84 -1.39 15.07
N GLN A 207 -18.25 -1.77 13.86
CA GLN A 207 -19.22 -2.85 13.62
C GLN A 207 -18.63 -4.25 13.87
N HIS A 208 -17.31 -4.37 14.01
CA HIS A 208 -16.64 -5.64 14.26
C HIS A 208 -15.98 -5.62 15.63
N GLU A 209 -16.43 -6.49 16.53
CA GLU A 209 -15.89 -6.54 17.90
C GLU A 209 -14.38 -6.79 17.91
N SER A 210 -13.87 -7.62 17.00
CA SER A 210 -12.44 -7.91 16.84
C SER A 210 -11.64 -6.66 16.48
N SER A 211 -12.12 -5.83 15.55
CA SER A 211 -11.48 -4.56 15.21
C SER A 211 -11.66 -3.52 16.31
N ARG A 212 -12.85 -3.42 16.90
CA ARG A 212 -13.16 -2.44 17.95
C ARG A 212 -12.24 -2.60 19.15
N LYS A 213 -12.01 -3.84 19.61
CA LYS A 213 -11.15 -4.16 20.75
C LYS A 213 -9.69 -3.79 20.56
N VAL A 214 -9.22 -3.76 19.31
CA VAL A 214 -7.81 -3.50 18.99
C VAL A 214 -7.58 -2.03 18.71
N PHE A 215 -8.42 -1.42 17.86
CA PHE A 215 -8.12 -0.11 17.26
C PHE A 215 -8.77 1.08 17.96
N PHE A 216 -9.55 0.85 19.02
CA PHE A 216 -10.15 1.90 19.84
C PHE A 216 -9.79 1.68 21.31
N LYS A 217 -9.73 2.79 22.05
CA LYS A 217 -9.51 2.76 23.49
C LYS A 217 -10.72 2.16 24.22
N PRO A 218 -10.58 1.75 25.49
CA PRO A 218 -11.69 1.18 26.27
C PRO A 218 -12.93 2.08 26.38
N ASP A 219 -12.75 3.41 26.30
CA ASP A 219 -13.84 4.40 26.29
C ASP A 219 -14.49 4.58 24.91
N GLY A 220 -14.01 3.87 23.88
CA GLY A 220 -14.50 3.93 22.51
C GLY A 220 -13.88 5.01 21.64
N SER A 221 -13.02 5.87 22.20
CA SER A 221 -12.30 6.89 21.45
C SER A 221 -11.18 6.31 20.58
N SER A 222 -10.80 7.03 19.53
CA SER A 222 -9.68 6.69 18.65
C SER A 222 -8.33 6.96 19.35
N TYR A 223 -7.26 6.35 18.85
CA TYR A 223 -5.89 6.69 19.26
C TYR A 223 -5.45 8.00 18.62
N GLU A 224 -4.98 8.94 19.43
CA GLU A 224 -4.50 10.25 19.00
C GLU A 224 -2.98 10.23 18.76
N PRO A 225 -2.44 11.13 17.93
CA PRO A 225 -1.01 11.20 17.66
C PRO A 225 -0.18 11.29 18.95
N GLY A 226 0.79 10.40 19.09
CA GLY A 226 1.59 10.28 20.31
C GLY A 226 1.01 9.35 21.37
N ASP A 227 -0.19 8.79 21.21
CA ASP A 227 -0.66 7.71 22.07
C ASP A 227 0.15 6.43 21.85
N LEU A 228 0.27 5.61 22.91
CA LEU A 228 0.90 4.30 22.84
C LEU A 228 -0.10 3.26 22.34
N PHE A 229 0.20 2.63 21.21
CA PHE A 229 -0.63 1.58 20.62
C PHE A 229 0.03 0.20 20.76
N VAL A 230 -0.68 -0.74 21.38
CA VAL A 230 -0.17 -2.08 21.73
C VAL A 230 -1.07 -3.16 21.14
N GLN A 231 -0.48 -4.21 20.56
CA GLN A 231 -1.18 -5.26 19.83
C GLN A 231 -0.75 -6.66 20.33
N LYS A 232 -1.16 -7.02 21.55
CA LYS A 232 -0.72 -8.27 22.21
C LYS A 232 -1.09 -9.55 21.42
N ASP A 233 -2.27 -9.59 20.82
CA ASP A 233 -2.73 -10.74 20.01
C ASP A 233 -1.93 -10.87 18.71
N LEU A 234 -1.56 -9.75 18.09
CA LEU A 234 -0.67 -9.74 16.94
C LEU A 234 0.73 -10.20 17.35
N ALA A 235 1.27 -9.73 18.48
CA ALA A 235 2.56 -10.17 19.00
C ALA A 235 2.58 -11.69 19.27
N ALA A 236 1.51 -12.24 19.83
CA ALA A 236 1.36 -13.68 20.03
C ALA A 236 1.31 -14.44 18.70
N THR A 237 0.67 -13.87 17.67
CA THR A 237 0.62 -14.45 16.32
C THR A 237 2.00 -14.45 15.66
N LEU A 238 2.72 -13.33 15.71
CA LEU A 238 4.07 -13.20 15.18
C LEU A 238 5.06 -14.14 15.90
N ARG A 239 4.91 -14.34 17.21
CA ARG A 239 5.70 -15.34 17.96
C ARG A 239 5.47 -16.77 17.45
N ARG A 240 4.22 -17.18 17.21
CA ARG A 240 3.94 -18.50 16.64
C ARG A 240 4.62 -18.67 15.27
N ILE A 241 4.65 -17.62 14.45
CA ILE A 241 5.33 -17.66 13.14
C ILE A 241 6.87 -17.76 13.34
N ALA A 242 7.43 -17.01 14.29
CA ALA A 242 8.86 -17.06 14.57
C ALA A 242 9.31 -18.45 15.06
N GLU A 243 8.49 -19.09 15.90
CA GLU A 243 8.79 -20.40 16.50
C GLU A 243 8.53 -21.58 15.54
N GLN A 244 7.50 -21.48 14.70
CA GLN A 244 6.99 -22.62 13.92
C GLN A 244 7.15 -22.42 12.41
N GLY A 245 7.79 -21.33 11.99
CA GLY A 245 7.85 -20.92 10.60
C GLY A 245 6.47 -20.53 10.06
N SER A 246 6.28 -20.65 8.74
CA SER A 246 5.00 -20.37 8.09
C SER A 246 3.83 -21.17 8.69
N ARG A 247 4.09 -22.38 9.20
CA ARG A 247 3.06 -23.23 9.84
C ARG A 247 2.40 -22.56 11.04
N GLY A 248 3.10 -21.66 11.74
CA GLY A 248 2.52 -20.87 12.83
C GLY A 248 1.38 -19.94 12.43
N PHE A 249 1.19 -19.69 11.12
CA PHE A 249 0.05 -18.96 10.55
C PHE A 249 -0.95 -19.88 9.85
N TYR A 250 -0.47 -20.81 9.03
CA TYR A 250 -1.31 -21.64 8.14
C TYR A 250 -1.82 -22.94 8.76
N GLU A 251 -1.34 -23.30 9.95
CA GLU A 251 -1.77 -24.45 10.72
C GLU A 251 -1.96 -24.10 12.21
N GLY A 252 -2.58 -25.01 12.96
CA GLY A 252 -2.77 -24.88 14.40
C GLY A 252 -3.55 -23.62 14.81
N ARG A 253 -3.17 -23.04 15.96
CA ARG A 253 -3.98 -22.02 16.65
C ARG A 253 -4.35 -20.81 15.77
N THR A 254 -3.44 -20.32 14.94
CA THR A 254 -3.74 -19.16 14.08
C THR A 254 -4.74 -19.54 13.00
N ALA A 255 -4.57 -20.70 12.36
CA ALA A 255 -5.49 -21.19 11.34
C ALA A 255 -6.88 -21.47 11.90
N ASP A 256 -6.96 -22.06 13.10
CA ASP A 256 -8.23 -22.29 13.80
C ASP A 256 -8.98 -20.98 14.04
N LEU A 257 -8.28 -19.95 14.55
CA LEU A 257 -8.87 -18.62 14.80
C LEU A 257 -9.36 -17.94 13.51
N ILE A 258 -8.65 -18.12 12.40
CA ILE A 258 -9.09 -17.59 11.09
C ILE A 258 -10.40 -18.28 10.68
N VAL A 259 -10.45 -19.61 10.75
CA VAL A 259 -11.64 -20.38 10.33
C VAL A 259 -12.83 -20.12 11.25
N GLU A 260 -12.62 -19.99 12.56
CA GLU A 260 -13.66 -19.56 13.50
C GLU A 260 -14.25 -18.19 13.11
N GLU A 261 -13.43 -17.23 12.71
CA GLU A 261 -13.89 -15.92 12.25
C GLU A 261 -14.63 -16.00 10.91
N MET A 262 -14.18 -16.85 9.99
CA MET A 262 -14.90 -17.11 8.73
C MET A 262 -16.28 -17.70 9.01
N GLN A 263 -16.38 -18.69 9.89
CA GLN A 263 -17.66 -19.28 10.27
C GLN A 263 -18.60 -18.26 10.92
N ARG A 264 -18.07 -17.39 11.80
CA ARG A 264 -18.86 -16.33 12.46
C ARG A 264 -19.44 -15.33 11.46
N GLY A 265 -18.69 -14.99 10.41
CA GLY A 265 -19.03 -13.94 9.45
C GLY A 265 -19.48 -14.41 8.07
N GLY A 266 -19.72 -15.71 7.88
CA GLY A 266 -20.09 -16.28 6.57
C GLY A 266 -18.99 -16.21 5.50
N GLY A 267 -17.73 -16.24 5.92
CA GLY A 267 -16.55 -16.32 5.06
C GLY A 267 -16.31 -17.72 4.50
N LEU A 268 -15.36 -17.83 3.56
CA LEU A 268 -15.12 -19.05 2.79
C LEU A 268 -13.79 -19.76 3.05
N ILE A 269 -12.83 -19.11 3.73
CA ILE A 269 -11.52 -19.70 3.96
C ILE A 269 -11.65 -20.86 4.96
N THR A 270 -11.15 -22.03 4.56
CA THR A 270 -11.08 -23.25 5.38
C THR A 270 -9.67 -23.55 5.87
N LEU A 271 -9.53 -24.55 6.75
CA LEU A 271 -8.22 -25.07 7.15
C LEU A 271 -7.44 -25.63 5.96
N GLU A 272 -8.13 -26.28 5.02
CA GLU A 272 -7.48 -26.85 3.83
C GLU A 272 -6.99 -25.75 2.87
N ASP A 273 -7.76 -24.66 2.73
CA ASP A 273 -7.32 -23.49 1.97
C ASP A 273 -6.03 -22.90 2.54
N LEU A 274 -5.96 -22.72 3.86
CA LEU A 274 -4.77 -22.22 4.54
C LEU A 274 -3.58 -23.16 4.36
N LYS A 275 -3.78 -24.46 4.62
CA LYS A 275 -2.73 -25.48 4.56
C LYS A 275 -2.19 -25.70 3.14
N SER A 276 -3.02 -25.53 2.11
CA SER A 276 -2.65 -25.70 0.70
C SER A 276 -2.06 -24.44 0.06
N TYR A 277 -2.13 -23.27 0.73
CA TYR A 277 -1.58 -22.03 0.18
C TYR A 277 -0.08 -22.14 -0.09
N ARG A 278 0.35 -21.76 -1.29
CA ARG A 278 1.77 -21.71 -1.68
C ARG A 278 2.04 -20.44 -2.50
N PRO A 279 3.06 -19.64 -2.13
CA PRO A 279 3.60 -18.59 -3.00
C PRO A 279 4.35 -19.22 -4.18
N VAL A 280 4.58 -18.44 -5.23
CA VAL A 280 5.16 -18.90 -6.49
C VAL A 280 6.33 -18.00 -6.89
N VAL A 281 7.49 -18.58 -7.17
CA VAL A 281 8.59 -17.86 -7.83
C VAL A 281 8.31 -17.82 -9.32
N ARG A 282 8.35 -16.62 -9.90
CA ARG A 282 8.02 -16.35 -11.30
C ARG A 282 9.18 -15.61 -11.97
N ARG A 283 9.28 -15.79 -13.28
CA ARG A 283 10.06 -14.90 -14.14
C ARG A 283 9.33 -13.55 -14.22
N PRO A 284 10.00 -12.42 -13.95
CA PRO A 284 9.39 -11.11 -14.09
C PRO A 284 9.07 -10.81 -15.56
N VAL A 285 8.07 -9.97 -15.79
CA VAL A 285 7.91 -9.33 -17.10
C VAL A 285 9.13 -8.44 -17.32
N HIS A 286 9.65 -8.45 -18.53
CA HIS A 286 10.93 -7.84 -18.87
C HIS A 286 10.81 -7.09 -20.19
N GLY A 287 11.42 -5.92 -20.26
CA GLY A 287 11.52 -5.13 -21.47
C GLY A 287 12.66 -4.13 -21.42
N SER A 288 12.78 -3.32 -22.47
CA SER A 288 13.78 -2.26 -22.51
C SER A 288 13.14 -0.92 -22.89
N TYR A 289 13.59 0.16 -22.28
CA TYR A 289 13.14 1.50 -22.64
C TYR A 289 14.33 2.48 -22.67
N ARG A 290 14.58 3.08 -23.83
CA ARG A 290 15.65 4.08 -24.05
C ARG A 290 17.04 3.62 -23.58
N GLY A 291 17.36 2.34 -23.77
CA GLY A 291 18.64 1.75 -23.37
C GLY A 291 18.71 1.26 -21.92
N TYR A 292 17.62 1.36 -21.15
CA TYR A 292 17.51 0.81 -19.81
C TYR A 292 16.75 -0.51 -19.80
N ASP A 293 17.18 -1.41 -18.93
CA ASP A 293 16.50 -2.66 -18.59
C ASP A 293 15.36 -2.40 -17.60
N ILE A 294 14.16 -2.92 -17.89
CA ILE A 294 12.93 -2.71 -17.11
C ILE A 294 12.30 -4.03 -16.74
#